data_AF-A0A939FXM1-F1
#
_entry.id   AF-A0A939FXM1-F1
#
_cell.length_a   1.000
_cell.length_b   1.000
_cell.length_c   1.000
_cell.angle_alpha   90.00
_cell.angle_beta   90.00
_cell.angle_gamma   90.00
#
_symmetry.space_group_name_H-M   'P 1'
#
loop_
_entity.id
_entity.type
_entity.pdbx_description
1 polymer ?
#
loop_
_entity_poly.entity_id
_entity_poly.type
_entity_poly.pdbx_seq_one_letter_code
_entity_poly.pdbx_strand_id
1 'polypeptide(L)'
;MDIQGFLASVENGGAYVEADLLVDLGMRAALGRDGGVDLVSAHMYFNLADRKGAAGAAVYRQDVAQQMTRAEIVQALKAARHWLSLH
;
A
#
# COMPACT_ATOMS: atom_id res chain seq x y z
N MET A 1 -24.33 12.21 -11.14
CA MET A 1 -23.56 11.11 -11.73
C MET A 1 -22.27 11.74 -12.24
N ASP A 2 -21.21 11.66 -11.45
CA ASP A 2 -19.96 12.36 -11.72
C ASP A 2 -19.14 11.55 -12.73
N ILE A 3 -18.98 12.11 -13.93
CA ILE A 3 -18.32 11.49 -15.09
C ILE A 3 -16.79 11.62 -14.95
N GLN A 4 -16.31 12.44 -13.99
CA GLN A 4 -14.87 12.67 -13.80
C GLN A 4 -14.15 11.49 -13.13
N GLY A 5 -14.86 10.64 -12.38
CA GLY A 5 -14.29 9.44 -11.77
C GLY A 5 -14.03 8.28 -12.73
N PHE A 6 -14.71 8.24 -13.88
CA PHE A 6 -14.64 7.09 -14.81
C PHE A 6 -13.47 7.19 -15.80
N LEU A 7 -13.09 8.40 -16.21
CA LEU A 7 -12.00 8.64 -17.15
C LEU A 7 -10.63 8.63 -16.49
N ALA A 8 -10.59 8.91 -15.19
CA ALA A 8 -9.38 8.71 -14.39
C ALA A 8 -8.92 7.26 -14.42
N SER A 9 -9.84 6.31 -14.76
CA SER A 9 -9.97 4.84 -15.00
C SER A 9 -9.10 4.03 -15.98
N VAL A 10 -8.51 4.68 -17.00
CA VAL A 10 -8.08 3.95 -18.22
C VAL A 10 -6.57 4.04 -18.59
N GLU A 11 -5.74 4.88 -17.97
CA GLU A 11 -4.41 5.23 -18.52
C GLU A 11 -3.12 4.72 -17.84
N ASN A 12 -3.11 3.99 -16.72
CA ASN A 12 -1.88 3.36 -16.21
C ASN A 12 -2.17 2.07 -15.43
N GLY A 13 -1.41 1.00 -15.69
CA GLY A 13 -1.64 -0.37 -15.17
C GLY A 13 -1.72 -0.52 -13.65
N GLY A 14 -1.29 0.48 -12.88
CA GLY A 14 -1.35 0.58 -11.42
C GLY A 14 -1.76 1.96 -10.93
N ALA A 15 -2.15 2.86 -11.83
CA ALA A 15 -2.95 4.00 -11.42
C ALA A 15 -4.32 3.56 -10.88
N TYR A 16 -4.83 2.39 -11.29
CA TYR A 16 -6.15 1.82 -10.88
C TYR A 16 -6.16 0.88 -9.71
N VAL A 17 -5.06 0.77 -8.98
CA VAL A 17 -5.17 0.09 -7.69
C VAL A 17 -5.71 1.10 -6.71
N GLU A 18 -6.97 0.87 -6.35
CA GLU A 18 -7.73 1.73 -5.46
C GLU A 18 -7.12 1.73 -4.07
N ALA A 19 -7.15 2.89 -3.43
CA ALA A 19 -6.48 3.09 -2.15
C ALA A 19 -7.00 2.10 -1.08
N ASP A 20 -8.28 1.76 -1.13
CA ASP A 20 -8.92 0.78 -0.25
C ASP A 20 -8.40 -0.65 -0.48
N LEU A 21 -8.12 -1.03 -1.75
CA LEU A 21 -7.54 -2.33 -2.06
C LEU A 21 -6.11 -2.44 -1.50
N LEU A 22 -5.32 -1.37 -1.61
CA LEU A 22 -3.99 -1.31 -0.99
C LEU A 22 -4.06 -1.42 0.53
N VAL A 23 -5.06 -0.80 1.17
CA VAL A 23 -5.29 -0.98 2.61
C VAL A 23 -5.61 -2.44 2.94
N ASP A 24 -6.50 -3.10 2.19
CA ASP A 24 -6.85 -4.51 2.43
C ASP A 24 -5.63 -5.44 2.27
N LEU A 25 -4.83 -5.25 1.22
CA LEU A 25 -3.57 -5.99 1.01
C LEU A 25 -2.60 -5.78 2.19
N GLY A 26 -2.47 -4.54 2.66
CA GLY A 26 -1.65 -4.22 3.83
C GLY A 26 -2.13 -4.94 5.09
N MET A 27 -3.45 -4.99 5.31
CA MET A 27 -4.06 -5.68 6.45
C MET A 27 -3.86 -7.20 6.38
N ARG A 28 -4.00 -7.82 5.20
CA ARG A 28 -3.76 -9.26 5.03
C ARG A 28 -2.31 -9.65 5.37
N ALA A 29 -1.36 -8.85 4.91
CA ALA A 29 0.06 -9.04 5.20
C ALA A 29 0.37 -8.86 6.70
N ALA A 30 -0.19 -7.82 7.33
CA ALA A 30 0.02 -7.55 8.77
C ALA A 30 -0.62 -8.62 9.68
N LEU A 31 -1.74 -9.20 9.27
CA LEU A 31 -2.43 -10.26 10.02
C LEU A 31 -1.93 -11.67 9.69
N GLY A 32 -1.02 -11.79 8.73
CA GLY A 32 -0.43 -13.06 8.31
C GLY A 32 -1.41 -14.05 7.68
N ARG A 33 -2.46 -13.56 7.02
CA ARG A 33 -3.50 -14.40 6.39
C ARG A 33 -2.99 -15.32 5.28
N ASP A 34 -1.81 -15.05 4.73
CA ASP A 34 -1.23 -15.74 3.56
C ASP A 34 0.11 -16.44 3.86
N GLY A 35 0.35 -16.88 5.10
CA GLY A 35 1.54 -17.68 5.44
C GLY A 35 2.44 -17.12 6.56
N GLY A 36 1.95 -16.13 7.32
CA GLY A 36 2.69 -15.49 8.40
C GLY A 36 2.74 -13.97 8.25
N VAL A 37 3.02 -13.27 9.34
CA VAL A 37 3.06 -11.80 9.35
C VAL A 37 4.21 -11.30 8.47
N ASP A 38 3.89 -10.46 7.48
CA ASP A 38 4.87 -9.78 6.63
C ASP A 38 4.71 -8.26 6.77
N LEU A 39 5.49 -7.69 7.69
CA LEU A 39 5.48 -6.26 7.97
C LEU A 39 6.07 -5.42 6.83
N VAL A 40 6.97 -5.99 6.02
CA VAL A 40 7.59 -5.28 4.88
C VAL A 40 6.54 -5.04 3.80
N SER A 41 5.79 -6.08 3.45
CA SER A 41 4.70 -5.96 2.48
C SER A 41 3.56 -5.10 3.03
N ALA A 42 3.21 -5.24 4.31
CA ALA A 42 2.20 -4.41 4.95
C ALA A 42 2.55 -2.92 4.88
N HIS A 43 3.76 -2.54 5.32
CA HIS A 43 4.23 -1.16 5.26
C HIS A 43 4.29 -0.62 3.83
N MET A 44 4.72 -1.44 2.87
CA MET A 44 4.74 -1.08 1.45
C MET A 44 3.33 -0.68 0.97
N TYR A 45 2.33 -1.53 1.20
CA TYR A 45 0.96 -1.28 0.75
C TYR A 45 0.33 -0.07 1.45
N PHE A 46 0.53 0.08 2.76
CA PHE A 46 0.03 1.27 3.47
C PHE A 46 0.71 2.57 2.99
N ASN A 47 2.00 2.53 2.64
CA ASN A 47 2.68 3.68 2.03
C ASN A 47 2.09 4.05 0.66
N LEU A 48 1.73 3.07 -0.16
CA LEU A 48 1.08 3.32 -1.43
C LEU A 48 -0.34 3.87 -1.25
N ALA A 49 -1.10 3.31 -0.30
CA ALA A 49 -2.45 3.76 0.04
C ALA A 49 -2.47 5.20 0.59
N ASP A 50 -1.55 5.51 1.50
CA ASP A 50 -1.34 6.85 2.09
C ASP A 50 -1.07 7.89 1.00
N ARG A 51 -0.16 7.57 0.05
CA ARG A 51 0.13 8.42 -1.10
C ARG A 51 -1.04 8.61 -2.06
N LYS A 52 -2.03 7.71 -2.06
CA LYS A 52 -3.29 7.82 -2.81
C LYS A 52 -4.41 8.49 -2.01
N GLY A 53 -4.17 8.84 -0.74
CA GLY A 53 -5.15 9.54 0.10
C GLY A 53 -6.13 8.64 0.85
N ALA A 54 -5.86 7.34 1.01
CA ALA A 54 -6.69 6.48 1.85
C ALA A 54 -6.68 6.97 3.31
N ALA A 55 -7.88 7.20 3.85
CA ALA A 55 -8.03 7.58 5.24
C ALA A 55 -7.48 6.48 6.17
N GLY A 56 -6.67 6.88 7.15
CA GLY A 56 -6.09 5.95 8.13
C GLY A 56 -4.87 5.15 7.64
N ALA A 57 -4.54 5.16 6.34
CA ALA A 57 -3.36 4.45 5.82
C ALA A 57 -2.04 4.93 6.44
N ALA A 58 -1.90 6.24 6.69
CA ALA A 58 -0.76 6.80 7.41
C ALA A 58 -0.60 6.23 8.83
N VAL A 59 -1.73 6.01 9.53
CA VAL A 59 -1.75 5.46 10.89
C VAL A 59 -1.30 4.01 10.86
N TYR A 60 -1.91 3.17 10.00
CA TYR A 60 -1.48 1.79 9.85
C TYR A 60 -0.01 1.65 9.44
N ARG A 61 0.47 2.53 8.56
CA ARG A 61 1.89 2.59 8.18
C ARG A 61 2.80 2.88 9.38
N GLN A 62 2.41 3.81 10.26
CA GLN A 62 3.17 4.15 11.45
C GLN A 62 3.16 3.01 12.48
N ASP A 63 2.01 2.37 12.72
CA ASP A 63 1.88 1.27 13.67
C ASP A 63 2.72 0.06 13.26
N VAL A 64 2.75 -0.27 11.96
CA VAL A 64 3.60 -1.32 11.42
C VAL A 64 5.09 -0.92 11.51
N ALA A 65 5.43 0.33 11.18
CA ALA A 65 6.81 0.80 11.23
C ALA A 65 7.43 0.72 12.64
N GLN A 66 6.63 0.85 13.70
CA GLN A 66 7.10 0.70 15.08
C GLN A 66 7.60 -0.71 15.42
N GLN A 67 7.20 -1.72 14.63
CA GLN A 67 7.60 -3.12 14.80
C GLN A 67 8.70 -3.55 13.82
N MET A 68 9.17 -2.63 12.98
CA MET A 68 10.16 -2.90 11.94
C MET A 68 11.52 -2.31 12.30
N THR A 69 12.57 -2.97 11.84
CA THR A 69 13.90 -2.40 11.81
C THR A 69 14.02 -1.35 10.70
N ARG A 70 15.01 -0.47 10.83
CA ARG A 70 15.33 0.52 9.78
C ARG A 70 15.61 -0.13 8.41
N ALA A 71 16.24 -1.30 8.41
CA ALA A 71 16.55 -2.04 7.18
C ALA A 71 15.27 -2.49 6.45
N GLU A 72 14.30 -3.02 7.20
CA GLU A 72 13.00 -3.44 6.69
C GLU A 72 12.18 -2.27 6.17
N ILE A 73 12.21 -1.12 6.85
CA ILE A 73 11.54 0.11 6.35
C ILE A 73 12.15 0.54 5.00
N VAL A 74 13.48 0.52 4.88
CA VAL A 74 14.16 0.85 3.61
C VAL A 74 13.77 -0.15 2.51
N GLN A 75 13.65 -1.44 2.85
CA GLN A 75 13.20 -2.47 1.93
C GLN A 75 11.75 -2.23 1.47
N ALA A 76 10.82 -1.95 2.40
CA ALA A 76 9.43 -1.65 2.08
C ALA A 76 9.30 -0.42 1.16
N LEU A 77 10.09 0.63 1.40
CA LEU A 77 10.09 1.83 0.55
C LEU A 77 10.68 1.54 -0.85
N LYS A 78 11.70 0.68 -0.96
CA LYS A 78 12.23 0.23 -2.25
C LYS A 78 11.16 -0.57 -3.00
N ALA A 79 10.50 -1.50 -2.32
CA ALA A 79 9.43 -2.31 -2.88
C ALA A 79 8.26 -1.44 -3.36
N ALA A 80 7.86 -0.43 -2.60
CA ALA A 80 6.80 0.51 -3.01
C ALA A 80 7.14 1.26 -4.30
N ARG A 81 8.39 1.72 -4.45
CA ARG A 81 8.84 2.36 -5.69
C ARG A 81 8.85 1.39 -6.87
N HIS A 82 9.28 0.15 -6.63
CA HIS A 82 9.27 -0.87 -7.67
C HIS A 82 7.84 -1.25 -8.07
N TRP A 83 6.93 -1.35 -7.12
CA TRP A 83 5.52 -1.65 -7.36
C TRP A 83 4.89 -0.65 -8.33
N LEU A 84 5.12 0.67 -8.12
CA LEU A 84 4.66 1.76 -8.99
C LEU A 84 5.32 1.77 -10.38
N SER A 85 6.43 1.05 -10.57
CA SER A 85 7.07 0.91 -11.89
C SER A 85 6.53 -0.26 -12.70
N LEU A 86 5.91 -1.23 -12.03
CA LEU A 86 5.37 -2.44 -12.64
C LEU A 86 3.86 -2.34 -12.90
N HIS A 87 3.18 -1.52 -12.10
CA HIS A 87 1.76 -1.26 -12.18
C HIS A 87 1.64 0.25 -12.37
#